data_AF-A0A1H6FGQ6-F1
#
_entry.id   AF-A0A1H6FGQ6-F1
#
_cell.length_a   1.000
_cell.length_b   1.000
_cell.length_c   1.000
_cell.angle_alpha   90.00
_cell.angle_beta   90.00
_cell.angle_gamma   90.00
#
_symmetry.space_group_name_H-M   'P 1'
#
loop_
_entity.id
_entity.type
_entity.pdbx_description
1 polymer ?
#
loop_
_entity_poly.entity_id
_entity_poly.type
_entity_poly.pdbx_seq_one_letter_code
_entity_poly.pdbx_strand_id
1 'polypeptide(L)'
;MVRAGGGQLVIKAGDIHLSQRGTLQTLAQGNGDAGSIQIQAGDLSLLSGADIDASNEGQGAGRGGNISIQLSGDALIEAEAIAGEFLGQSFLGGIYSIAENRGQGGDIHFSAQKLTMQNGGTIAAASLGSGNAGSIEINLSGALLMETASITAQAQQAGGGNIHIETPARIQLLDSHITARAAGELPEHAGGNVAIINNEFFIINHSQILASSVGGPGGNIHIDSRQFLPSGDSRVDASSERNIDGTVLINSPEVDLGSALRLQAGGFLRNDDLIREQCKVQIGTAEAVGSRFIVSGAQSYPSAPDELRGSVLGEE
;
A
#
# COMPACT_ATOMS: atom_id res chain seq x y z
N MET A 1 17.22 -36.88 15.73
CA MET A 1 16.59 -35.61 15.34
C MET A 1 16.11 -35.80 13.90
N VAL A 2 14.81 -36.03 13.69
CA VAL A 2 14.26 -36.34 12.35
C VAL A 2 14.19 -35.04 11.56
N ARG A 3 14.96 -34.95 10.48
CA ARG A 3 14.83 -33.90 9.46
C ARG A 3 13.74 -34.33 8.49
N ALA A 4 12.48 -34.17 8.86
CA ALA A 4 11.39 -34.30 7.91
C ALA A 4 11.19 -32.92 7.26
N GLY A 5 11.50 -32.80 5.97
CA GLY A 5 11.12 -31.63 5.19
C GLY A 5 9.63 -31.67 4.84
N GLY A 6 9.03 -30.51 4.59
CA GLY A 6 7.63 -30.40 4.20
C GLY A 6 7.37 -30.96 2.80
N GLY A 7 6.16 -31.44 2.57
CA GLY A 7 5.71 -31.98 1.29
C GLY A 7 5.33 -30.88 0.28
N GLN A 8 4.99 -31.28 -0.94
CA GLN A 8 4.53 -30.35 -1.97
C GLN A 8 2.99 -30.36 -2.04
N LEU A 9 2.38 -29.17 -2.05
CA LEU A 9 0.96 -28.97 -2.34
C LEU A 9 0.82 -28.41 -3.75
N VAL A 10 0.05 -29.08 -4.62
CA VAL A 10 -0.22 -28.65 -5.99
C VAL A 10 -1.73 -28.53 -6.18
N ILE A 11 -2.19 -27.34 -6.58
CA ILE A 11 -3.59 -27.05 -6.83
C ILE A 11 -3.74 -26.56 -8.27
N LYS A 12 -4.68 -27.17 -8.99
CA LYS A 12 -5.12 -26.72 -10.31
C LYS A 12 -6.64 -26.60 -10.28
N ALA A 13 -7.15 -25.40 -10.40
CA ALA A 13 -8.57 -25.11 -10.28
C ALA A 13 -9.04 -24.12 -11.34
N GLY A 14 -10.36 -24.03 -11.53
CA GLY A 14 -10.98 -22.94 -12.27
C GLY A 14 -10.78 -21.65 -11.51
N ASP A 15 -11.39 -21.52 -10.33
CA ASP A 15 -11.17 -20.40 -9.41
C ASP A 15 -10.92 -20.94 -8.00
N ILE A 16 -10.22 -20.16 -7.17
CA ILE A 16 -9.97 -20.48 -5.77
C ILE A 16 -10.56 -19.38 -4.91
N HIS A 17 -11.54 -19.76 -4.09
CA HIS A 17 -12.15 -18.88 -3.09
C HIS A 17 -11.95 -19.48 -1.70
N LEU A 18 -11.11 -18.84 -0.89
CA LEU A 18 -10.94 -19.15 0.51
C LEU A 18 -11.55 -18.02 1.34
N SER A 19 -12.33 -18.39 2.34
CA SER A 19 -12.97 -17.46 3.26
C SER A 19 -13.01 -18.04 4.67
N GLN A 20 -13.42 -17.23 5.65
CA GLN A 20 -13.62 -17.66 7.04
C GLN A 20 -12.39 -18.36 7.63
N ARG A 21 -11.21 -17.78 7.42
CA ARG A 21 -9.91 -18.33 7.87
C ARG A 21 -9.58 -19.70 7.29
N GLY A 22 -10.00 -19.95 6.05
CA GLY A 22 -9.58 -21.12 5.28
C GLY A 22 -8.09 -21.03 4.94
N THR A 23 -7.35 -22.12 5.13
CA THR A 23 -5.89 -22.15 5.01
C THR A 23 -5.43 -23.23 4.03
N LEU A 24 -4.48 -22.87 3.15
CA LEU A 24 -3.69 -23.82 2.36
C LEU A 24 -2.27 -23.84 2.90
N GLN A 25 -1.79 -24.97 3.43
CA GLN A 25 -0.52 -24.99 4.14
C GLN A 25 0.39 -26.19 3.87
N THR A 26 1.69 -25.93 3.92
CA THR A 26 2.80 -26.90 3.88
C THR A 26 3.79 -26.66 5.03
N LEU A 27 3.28 -26.12 6.13
CA LEU A 27 4.00 -25.67 7.32
C LEU A 27 4.93 -26.75 7.90
N ALA A 28 6.15 -26.36 8.27
CA ALA A 28 7.10 -27.21 8.98
C ALA A 28 7.26 -26.78 10.44
N GLN A 29 7.10 -27.74 11.36
CA GLN A 29 7.31 -27.54 12.81
C GLN A 29 8.66 -28.11 13.30
N GLY A 30 9.43 -28.75 12.40
CA GLY A 30 10.69 -29.41 12.70
C GLY A 30 11.91 -28.67 12.18
N ASN A 31 13.10 -29.25 12.34
CA ASN A 31 14.35 -28.65 11.85
C ASN A 31 14.56 -28.81 10.33
N GLY A 32 13.61 -29.39 9.60
CA GLY A 32 13.61 -29.50 8.15
C GLY A 32 12.95 -28.28 7.51
N ASP A 33 13.19 -28.09 6.22
CA ASP A 33 12.58 -26.99 5.46
C ASP A 33 11.06 -27.18 5.33
N ALA A 34 10.32 -26.07 5.24
CA ALA A 34 8.90 -26.11 4.93
C ALA A 34 8.66 -26.52 3.47
N GLY A 35 7.48 -27.08 3.24
CA GLY A 35 7.12 -27.62 1.94
C GLY A 35 6.71 -26.53 0.96
N SER A 36 6.66 -26.83 -0.34
CA SER A 36 6.32 -25.84 -1.37
C SER A 36 4.85 -25.88 -1.76
N ILE A 37 4.28 -24.72 -2.11
CA ILE A 37 2.90 -24.59 -2.62
C ILE A 37 2.94 -24.12 -4.08
N GLN A 38 2.22 -24.82 -4.96
CA GLN A 38 2.03 -24.46 -6.37
C GLN A 38 0.55 -24.36 -6.69
N ILE A 39 0.13 -23.19 -7.19
CA ILE A 39 -1.27 -22.90 -7.52
C ILE A 39 -1.35 -22.44 -8.97
N GLN A 40 -2.26 -23.07 -9.73
CA GLN A 40 -2.70 -22.61 -11.04
C GLN A 40 -4.22 -22.45 -11.01
N ALA A 41 -4.70 -21.24 -11.22
CA ALA A 41 -6.13 -20.94 -11.25
C ALA A 41 -6.45 -19.78 -12.20
N GLY A 42 -7.75 -19.53 -12.39
CA GLY A 42 -8.34 -18.34 -12.99
C GLY A 42 -8.21 -17.18 -12.01
N ASP A 43 -9.16 -17.08 -11.09
CA ASP A 43 -9.15 -16.09 -10.03
C ASP A 43 -8.75 -16.67 -8.66
N LEU A 44 -8.19 -15.81 -7.80
CA LEU A 44 -7.91 -16.11 -6.39
C LEU A 44 -8.56 -15.07 -5.47
N SER A 45 -9.37 -15.51 -4.51
CA SER A 45 -9.83 -14.65 -3.42
C SER A 45 -9.47 -15.25 -2.06
N LEU A 46 -8.69 -14.52 -1.28
CA LEU A 46 -8.41 -14.78 0.12
C LEU A 46 -9.21 -13.77 0.95
N LEU A 47 -10.30 -14.19 1.57
CA LEU A 47 -11.26 -13.32 2.26
C LEU A 47 -11.36 -13.68 3.74
N SER A 48 -11.75 -12.72 4.58
CA SER A 48 -12.04 -12.95 6.01
C SER A 48 -10.93 -13.74 6.71
N GLY A 49 -9.68 -13.29 6.53
CA GLY A 49 -8.51 -13.87 7.18
C GLY A 49 -8.03 -15.21 6.63
N ALA A 50 -8.45 -15.60 5.42
CA ALA A 50 -7.96 -16.79 4.74
C ALA A 50 -6.51 -16.63 4.23
N ASP A 51 -5.71 -17.69 4.31
CA ASP A 51 -4.27 -17.62 4.02
C ASP A 51 -3.70 -18.82 3.25
N ILE A 52 -2.52 -18.58 2.68
CA ILE A 52 -1.66 -19.57 2.03
C ILE A 52 -0.32 -19.54 2.75
N ASP A 53 0.04 -20.63 3.41
CA ASP A 53 1.15 -20.64 4.37
C ASP A 53 2.13 -21.80 4.16
N ALA A 54 3.34 -21.46 3.76
CA ALA A 54 4.48 -22.36 3.63
C ALA A 54 5.56 -22.05 4.68
N SER A 55 5.20 -21.52 5.84
CA SER A 55 6.17 -21.07 6.85
C SER A 55 6.83 -22.22 7.62
N ASN A 56 7.97 -21.90 8.23
CA ASN A 56 8.72 -22.77 9.12
C ASN A 56 8.71 -22.22 10.55
N GLU A 57 7.94 -22.87 11.40
CA GLU A 57 7.81 -22.58 12.84
C GLU A 57 8.79 -23.43 13.68
N GLY A 58 9.61 -24.24 13.03
CA GLY A 58 10.59 -25.09 13.69
C GLY A 58 11.71 -24.28 14.33
N GLN A 59 12.21 -24.75 15.48
CA GLN A 59 13.33 -24.15 16.22
C GLN A 59 14.70 -24.33 15.54
N GLY A 60 14.70 -24.93 14.34
CA GLY A 60 15.90 -25.30 13.59
C GLY A 60 16.36 -24.22 12.62
N ALA A 61 17.17 -24.67 11.65
CA ALA A 61 17.63 -23.86 10.52
C ALA A 61 16.83 -24.16 9.24
N GLY A 62 15.64 -24.76 9.38
CA GLY A 62 14.79 -25.07 8.24
C GLY A 62 14.24 -23.78 7.63
N ARG A 63 14.23 -23.70 6.31
CA ARG A 63 13.76 -22.54 5.54
C ARG A 63 12.24 -22.49 5.45
N GLY A 64 11.71 -21.29 5.20
CA GLY A 64 10.36 -21.13 4.65
C GLY A 64 10.26 -21.82 3.28
N GLY A 65 9.07 -22.29 2.95
CA GLY A 65 8.80 -23.06 1.76
C GLY A 65 8.39 -22.17 0.59
N ASN A 66 8.82 -22.52 -0.61
CA ASN A 66 8.55 -21.68 -1.78
C ASN A 66 7.08 -21.73 -2.20
N ILE A 67 6.52 -20.58 -2.54
CA ILE A 67 5.14 -20.43 -3.02
C ILE A 67 5.19 -19.94 -4.47
N SER A 68 4.48 -20.62 -5.37
CA SER A 68 4.28 -20.19 -6.74
C SER A 68 2.80 -20.15 -7.07
N ILE A 69 2.28 -18.97 -7.38
CA ILE A 69 0.88 -18.73 -7.71
C ILE A 69 0.80 -18.14 -9.12
N GLN A 70 0.09 -18.84 -10.00
CA GLN A 70 -0.11 -18.45 -11.39
C GLN A 70 -1.61 -18.35 -11.66
N LEU A 71 -2.08 -17.13 -11.82
CA LEU A 71 -3.48 -16.80 -12.08
C LEU A 71 -3.63 -16.29 -13.51
N SER A 72 -4.62 -16.80 -14.24
CA SER A 72 -4.97 -16.23 -15.54
C SER A 72 -5.88 -15.02 -15.42
N GLY A 73 -6.47 -14.77 -14.25
CA GLY A 73 -7.35 -13.65 -13.94
C GLY A 73 -6.86 -12.84 -12.74
N ASP A 74 -7.76 -12.41 -11.88
CA ASP A 74 -7.52 -11.44 -10.81
C ASP A 74 -7.26 -12.10 -9.45
N ALA A 75 -6.60 -11.35 -8.57
CA ALA A 75 -6.39 -11.70 -7.18
C ALA A 75 -6.93 -10.63 -6.24
N LEU A 76 -7.65 -11.08 -5.21
CA LEU A 76 -8.10 -10.28 -4.08
C LEU A 76 -7.58 -10.90 -2.78
N ILE A 77 -6.81 -10.14 -2.01
CA ILE A 77 -6.31 -10.54 -0.70
C ILE A 77 -6.82 -9.56 0.35
N GLU A 78 -7.64 -10.08 1.26
CA GLU A 78 -8.20 -9.34 2.38
C GLU A 78 -7.85 -10.05 3.68
N ALA A 79 -7.21 -9.33 4.58
CA ALA A 79 -7.08 -9.78 5.96
C ALA A 79 -8.36 -9.49 6.75
N GLU A 80 -8.49 -10.16 7.90
CA GLU A 80 -9.38 -9.70 8.95
C GLU A 80 -8.53 -8.84 9.89
N ALA A 81 -8.75 -7.51 9.84
CA ALA A 81 -7.97 -6.56 10.61
C ALA A 81 -8.03 -6.91 12.12
N ILE A 82 -6.93 -7.45 12.65
CA ILE A 82 -6.67 -7.41 14.09
C ILE A 82 -5.90 -6.12 14.34
N ALA A 83 -6.38 -5.29 15.25
CA ALA A 83 -5.68 -4.07 15.62
C ALA A 83 -4.32 -4.39 16.26
N GLY A 84 -3.23 -4.31 15.49
CA GLY A 84 -1.89 -4.10 16.02
C GLY A 84 -0.70 -4.55 15.16
N GLU A 85 0.47 -4.19 15.66
CA GLU A 85 1.71 -3.87 14.95
C GLU A 85 2.51 -5.05 14.38
N PHE A 86 3.15 -4.78 13.24
CA PHE A 86 4.14 -5.61 12.56
C PHE A 86 5.37 -5.84 13.47
N LEU A 87 5.80 -7.12 13.61
CA LEU A 87 6.75 -7.69 14.59
C LEU A 87 6.21 -7.97 16.01
N GLY A 88 4.89 -8.15 16.15
CA GLY A 88 4.28 -8.69 17.36
C GLY A 88 2.81 -9.13 17.23
N GLN A 89 2.21 -9.06 16.04
CA GLN A 89 0.80 -9.40 15.82
C GLN A 89 0.57 -10.34 14.64
N SER A 90 -0.41 -11.23 14.85
CA SER A 90 -0.94 -12.17 13.87
C SER A 90 -1.73 -11.42 12.80
N PHE A 91 -1.20 -11.39 11.58
CA PHE A 91 -2.02 -11.02 10.42
C PHE A 91 -2.77 -12.27 9.96
N LEU A 92 -4.07 -12.33 10.21
CA LEU A 92 -4.93 -13.34 9.61
C LEU A 92 -5.25 -12.86 8.19
N GLY A 93 -4.73 -13.59 7.20
CA GLY A 93 -5.06 -13.36 5.80
C GLY A 93 -3.88 -12.84 4.98
N GLY A 94 -3.42 -13.68 4.06
CA GLY A 94 -2.23 -13.36 3.27
C GLY A 94 -1.53 -14.59 2.69
N ILE A 95 -0.33 -14.36 2.17
CA ILE A 95 0.55 -15.37 1.59
C ILE A 95 1.88 -15.33 2.35
N TYR A 96 2.26 -16.43 2.97
CA TYR A 96 3.36 -16.47 3.94
C TYR A 96 4.39 -17.55 3.60
N SER A 97 5.65 -17.14 3.49
CA SER A 97 6.82 -18.00 3.34
C SER A 97 7.89 -17.59 4.36
N ILE A 98 7.54 -17.68 5.63
CA ILE A 98 8.33 -17.13 6.74
C ILE A 98 9.22 -18.22 7.35
N ALA A 99 10.42 -17.85 7.78
CA ALA A 99 11.18 -18.66 8.73
C ALA A 99 11.22 -17.96 10.10
N GLU A 100 10.69 -18.61 11.13
CA GLU A 100 10.59 -17.99 12.46
C GLU A 100 11.94 -17.95 13.19
N ASN A 101 12.82 -18.91 12.93
CA ASN A 101 14.06 -19.09 13.68
C ASN A 101 15.30 -18.89 12.80
N ARG A 102 16.21 -19.86 12.75
CA ARG A 102 17.52 -19.69 12.10
C ARG A 102 17.49 -19.89 10.58
N GLY A 103 16.33 -20.27 10.06
CA GLY A 103 16.11 -20.49 8.63
C GLY A 103 16.02 -19.19 7.85
N GLN A 104 16.23 -19.29 6.55
CA GLN A 104 15.94 -18.20 5.62
C GLN A 104 14.46 -18.22 5.26
N GLY A 105 13.87 -17.04 5.04
CA GLY A 105 12.55 -16.95 4.39
C GLY A 105 12.57 -17.65 3.03
N GLY A 106 11.46 -18.22 2.60
CA GLY A 106 11.35 -18.84 1.28
C GLY A 106 10.98 -17.81 0.22
N ASP A 107 10.91 -18.26 -1.04
CA ASP A 107 10.62 -17.37 -2.17
C ASP A 107 9.14 -17.43 -2.57
N ILE A 108 8.56 -16.28 -2.90
CA ILE A 108 7.18 -16.15 -3.40
C ILE A 108 7.23 -15.64 -4.84
N HIS A 109 6.68 -16.42 -5.76
CA HIS A 109 6.45 -16.02 -7.14
C HIS A 109 4.95 -15.90 -7.38
N PHE A 110 4.49 -14.73 -7.79
CA PHE A 110 3.09 -14.41 -7.96
C PHE A 110 2.85 -13.80 -9.34
N SER A 111 1.93 -14.38 -10.12
CA SER A 111 1.51 -13.78 -11.38
C SER A 111 -0.01 -13.76 -11.51
N ALA A 112 -0.56 -12.63 -11.93
CA ALA A 112 -1.99 -12.42 -12.14
C ALA A 112 -2.23 -11.31 -13.17
N GLN A 113 -3.49 -11.07 -13.56
CA GLN A 113 -3.85 -9.87 -14.30
C GLN A 113 -3.84 -8.65 -13.39
N LYS A 114 -4.58 -8.71 -12.28
CA LYS A 114 -4.63 -7.64 -11.28
C LYS A 114 -4.45 -8.22 -9.89
N LEU A 115 -3.74 -7.51 -9.02
CA LEU A 115 -3.65 -7.80 -7.60
C LEU A 115 -4.26 -6.65 -6.81
N THR A 116 -5.28 -6.95 -6.01
CA THR A 116 -5.88 -6.03 -5.03
C THR A 116 -5.61 -6.57 -3.64
N MET A 117 -4.94 -5.78 -2.80
CA MET A 117 -4.68 -6.11 -1.40
C MET A 117 -5.30 -5.03 -0.52
N GLN A 118 -6.15 -5.41 0.42
CA GLN A 118 -6.84 -4.45 1.28
C GLN A 118 -7.03 -4.97 2.71
N ASN A 119 -7.38 -4.08 3.63
CA ASN A 119 -7.74 -4.38 5.02
C ASN A 119 -6.68 -5.19 5.80
N GLY A 120 -5.39 -4.96 5.54
CA GLY A 120 -4.27 -5.68 6.17
C GLY A 120 -3.74 -6.87 5.37
N GLY A 121 -4.24 -7.10 4.14
CA GLY A 121 -3.76 -8.17 3.28
C GLY A 121 -2.23 -8.13 3.11
N THR A 122 -1.58 -9.27 3.31
CA THR A 122 -0.12 -9.35 3.40
C THR A 122 0.48 -10.42 2.47
N ILE A 123 1.61 -10.11 1.82
CA ILE A 123 2.48 -11.09 1.15
C ILE A 123 3.86 -11.01 1.82
N ALA A 124 4.34 -12.11 2.40
CA ALA A 124 5.55 -12.09 3.21
C ALA A 124 6.52 -13.24 2.92
N ALA A 125 7.75 -12.90 2.54
CA ALA A 125 8.91 -13.80 2.41
C ALA A 125 9.95 -13.43 3.49
N ALA A 126 9.52 -13.42 4.75
CA ALA A 126 10.26 -12.82 5.86
C ALA A 126 11.10 -13.83 6.65
N SER A 127 11.99 -13.31 7.51
CA SER A 127 12.68 -14.10 8.53
C SER A 127 12.64 -13.38 9.88
N LEU A 128 12.23 -14.08 10.93
CA LEU A 128 12.11 -13.53 12.28
C LEU A 128 13.34 -13.82 13.16
N GLY A 129 14.19 -14.75 12.76
CA GLY A 129 15.44 -15.05 13.46
C GLY A 129 16.67 -14.70 12.64
N SER A 130 17.72 -15.51 12.80
CA SER A 130 19.07 -15.18 12.32
C SER A 130 19.33 -15.52 10.85
N GLY A 131 18.34 -16.03 10.11
CA GLY A 131 18.46 -16.22 8.67
C GLY A 131 17.98 -15.00 7.90
N ASN A 132 18.50 -14.80 6.69
CA ASN A 132 18.04 -13.71 5.81
C ASN A 132 16.60 -13.93 5.33
N ALA A 133 15.93 -12.85 4.96
CA ALA A 133 14.64 -12.94 4.30
C ALA A 133 14.76 -13.48 2.86
N GLY A 134 13.65 -14.01 2.34
CA GLY A 134 13.55 -14.57 0.99
C GLY A 134 13.25 -13.50 -0.06
N SER A 135 12.85 -13.93 -1.24
CA SER A 135 12.50 -13.03 -2.35
C SER A 135 11.02 -13.07 -2.69
N ILE A 136 10.46 -11.94 -3.11
CA ILE A 136 9.11 -11.81 -3.63
C ILE A 136 9.19 -11.29 -5.06
N GLU A 137 8.62 -12.03 -5.99
CA GLU A 137 8.47 -11.63 -7.39
C GLU A 137 6.98 -11.57 -7.74
N ILE A 138 6.51 -10.39 -8.15
CA ILE A 138 5.12 -10.14 -8.53
C ILE A 138 5.10 -9.65 -9.98
N ASN A 139 4.50 -10.44 -10.87
CA ASN A 139 4.35 -10.13 -12.28
C ASN A 139 2.87 -9.94 -12.61
N LEU A 140 2.45 -8.71 -12.88
CA LEU A 140 1.06 -8.41 -13.20
C LEU A 140 0.94 -7.96 -14.65
N SER A 141 -0.08 -8.43 -15.37
CA SER A 141 -0.36 -7.88 -16.72
C SER A 141 -1.21 -6.61 -16.70
N GLY A 142 -1.72 -6.24 -15.53
CA GLY A 142 -2.66 -5.16 -15.31
C GLY A 142 -2.21 -4.22 -14.18
N ALA A 143 -2.83 -4.27 -13.01
CA ALA A 143 -2.63 -3.27 -11.95
C ALA A 143 -2.36 -3.88 -10.57
N LEU A 144 -1.60 -3.15 -9.75
CA LEU A 144 -1.42 -3.41 -8.31
C LEU A 144 -2.13 -2.33 -7.51
N LEU A 145 -3.10 -2.71 -6.70
CA LEU A 145 -3.82 -1.80 -5.79
C LEU A 145 -3.63 -2.28 -4.36
N MET A 146 -3.08 -1.42 -3.51
CA MET A 146 -2.84 -1.70 -2.10
C MET A 146 -3.48 -0.61 -1.24
N GLU A 147 -4.35 -1.02 -0.31
CA GLU A 147 -4.99 -0.13 0.66
C GLU A 147 -4.86 -0.71 2.07
N THR A 148 -4.08 -0.06 2.94
CA THR A 148 -3.72 -0.63 4.26
C THR A 148 -3.15 -2.05 4.12
N ALA A 149 -2.20 -2.26 3.20
CA ALA A 149 -1.67 -3.58 2.87
C ALA A 149 -0.13 -3.62 2.90
N SER A 150 0.45 -4.83 2.91
CA SER A 150 1.89 -5.01 3.07
C SER A 150 2.49 -6.07 2.13
N ILE A 151 3.61 -5.75 1.49
CA ILE A 151 4.50 -6.70 0.83
C ILE A 151 5.85 -6.64 1.54
N THR A 152 6.30 -7.76 2.12
CA THR A 152 7.44 -7.75 3.04
C THR A 152 8.42 -8.89 2.84
N ALA A 153 9.68 -8.53 2.60
CA ALA A 153 10.84 -9.41 2.61
C ALA A 153 11.80 -8.94 3.72
N GLN A 154 11.26 -8.60 4.89
CA GLN A 154 12.03 -8.11 6.03
C GLN A 154 12.72 -9.25 6.79
N ALA A 155 13.94 -9.01 7.26
CA ALA A 155 14.61 -9.85 8.25
C ALA A 155 14.76 -9.14 9.60
N GLN A 156 14.37 -9.80 10.69
CA GLN A 156 14.37 -9.19 12.02
C GLN A 156 15.75 -9.21 12.69
N GLN A 157 16.55 -10.26 12.47
CA GLN A 157 17.89 -10.39 13.07
C GLN A 157 18.99 -10.65 12.03
N ALA A 158 18.70 -10.45 10.75
CA ALA A 158 19.62 -10.73 9.64
C ALA A 158 19.46 -9.71 8.50
N GLY A 159 20.00 -10.03 7.31
CA GLY A 159 19.88 -9.21 6.10
C GLY A 159 18.51 -9.32 5.41
N GLY A 160 18.07 -8.22 4.81
CA GLY A 160 16.80 -8.10 4.10
C GLY A 160 16.78 -8.88 2.79
N GLY A 161 15.58 -9.15 2.29
CA GLY A 161 15.33 -9.94 1.08
C GLY A 161 15.22 -9.09 -0.18
N ASN A 162 14.67 -9.65 -1.26
CA ASN A 162 14.45 -8.89 -2.50
C ASN A 162 12.95 -8.83 -2.83
N ILE A 163 12.49 -7.69 -3.33
CA ILE A 163 11.14 -7.51 -3.84
C ILE A 163 11.25 -7.01 -5.27
N HIS A 164 10.66 -7.73 -6.20
CA HIS A 164 10.56 -7.36 -7.61
C HIS A 164 9.09 -7.30 -8.00
N ILE A 165 8.66 -6.15 -8.53
CA ILE A 165 7.29 -5.93 -8.99
C ILE A 165 7.37 -5.41 -10.42
N GLU A 166 6.80 -6.17 -11.34
CA GLU A 166 6.65 -5.78 -12.73
C GLU A 166 5.16 -5.66 -13.07
N THR A 167 4.76 -4.53 -13.62
CA THR A 167 3.38 -4.32 -14.07
C THR A 167 3.29 -3.23 -15.12
N PRO A 168 2.65 -3.44 -16.28
CA PRO A 168 2.63 -2.47 -17.37
C PRO A 168 1.67 -1.29 -17.13
N ALA A 169 0.71 -1.41 -16.20
CA ALA A 169 -0.29 -0.37 -15.97
C ALA A 169 -0.03 0.40 -14.66
N ARG A 170 -1.04 0.54 -13.80
CA ARG A 170 -0.97 1.39 -12.61
C ARG A 170 -0.60 0.60 -11.35
N ILE A 171 0.23 1.21 -10.52
CA ILE A 171 0.46 0.85 -9.12
C ILE A 171 -0.11 1.98 -8.26
N GLN A 172 -0.94 1.61 -7.28
CA GLN A 172 -1.47 2.55 -6.30
C GLN A 172 -1.27 2.00 -4.89
N LEU A 173 -0.55 2.74 -4.06
CA LEU A 173 -0.36 2.47 -2.64
C LEU A 173 -1.08 3.54 -1.83
N LEU A 174 -1.99 3.11 -0.95
CA LEU A 174 -2.69 3.93 0.03
C LEU A 174 -2.48 3.33 1.42
N ASP A 175 -1.90 4.08 2.35
CA ASP A 175 -1.63 3.62 3.73
C ASP A 175 -0.86 2.28 3.78
N SER A 176 0.00 2.03 2.78
CA SER A 176 0.55 0.71 2.49
C SER A 176 2.08 0.68 2.56
N HIS A 177 2.63 -0.53 2.72
CA HIS A 177 4.05 -0.74 2.96
C HIS A 177 4.64 -1.77 1.99
N ILE A 178 5.79 -1.44 1.40
CA ILE A 178 6.66 -2.38 0.68
C ILE A 178 8.01 -2.34 1.39
N THR A 179 8.42 -3.42 2.04
CA THR A 179 9.62 -3.42 2.89
C THR A 179 10.52 -4.63 2.67
N ALA A 180 11.78 -4.36 2.34
CA ALA A 180 12.88 -5.31 2.32
C ALA A 180 13.92 -4.96 3.41
N ARG A 181 13.47 -4.34 4.51
CA ARG A 181 14.36 -3.85 5.58
C ARG A 181 15.16 -4.99 6.23
N ALA A 182 16.38 -4.65 6.64
CA ALA A 182 17.21 -5.48 7.52
C ALA A 182 17.27 -4.88 8.91
N ALA A 183 16.53 -5.46 9.87
CA ALA A 183 16.61 -5.04 11.27
C ALA A 183 17.80 -5.69 12.01
N GLY A 184 18.54 -6.56 11.34
CA GLY A 184 19.76 -7.16 11.87
C GLY A 184 20.84 -6.13 12.22
N GLU A 185 21.47 -6.33 13.37
CA GLU A 185 22.39 -5.36 13.98
C GLU A 185 23.88 -5.56 13.62
N LEU A 186 24.22 -6.65 12.92
CA LEU A 186 25.60 -6.95 12.54
C LEU A 186 26.00 -6.24 11.23
N PRO A 187 27.27 -5.91 11.02
CA PRO A 187 27.75 -5.23 9.81
C PRO A 187 27.48 -5.97 8.50
N GLU A 188 27.28 -7.29 8.55
CA GLU A 188 26.93 -8.13 7.40
C GLU A 188 25.44 -8.14 7.05
N HIS A 189 24.57 -7.59 7.90
CA HIS A 189 23.11 -7.60 7.72
C HIS A 189 22.65 -6.43 6.83
N ALA A 190 22.96 -6.52 5.54
CA ALA A 190 22.60 -5.52 4.56
C ALA A 190 21.08 -5.43 4.33
N GLY A 191 20.61 -4.22 4.01
CA GLY A 191 19.27 -3.96 3.53
C GLY A 191 18.99 -4.70 2.22
N GLY A 192 17.73 -5.06 2.01
CA GLY A 192 17.28 -5.77 0.82
C GLY A 192 17.15 -4.87 -0.41
N ASN A 193 16.78 -5.44 -1.56
CA ASN A 193 16.52 -4.65 -2.77
C ASN A 193 15.04 -4.60 -3.12
N VAL A 194 14.55 -3.44 -3.56
CA VAL A 194 13.19 -3.25 -4.07
C VAL A 194 13.28 -2.72 -5.49
N ALA A 195 12.75 -3.47 -6.46
CA ALA A 195 12.67 -3.07 -7.85
C ALA A 195 11.20 -3.03 -8.27
N ILE A 196 10.73 -1.87 -8.72
CA ILE A 196 9.38 -1.66 -9.23
C ILE A 196 9.54 -1.09 -10.64
N ILE A 197 9.18 -1.86 -11.66
CA ILE A 197 9.54 -1.55 -13.04
C ILE A 197 8.37 -1.67 -14.02
N ASN A 198 8.56 -1.06 -15.19
CA ASN A 198 7.71 -1.14 -16.37
C ASN A 198 6.30 -0.55 -16.20
N ASN A 199 6.05 0.30 -15.20
CA ASN A 199 4.69 0.75 -14.91
C ASN A 199 4.36 2.15 -15.46
N GLU A 200 3.11 2.34 -15.88
CA GLU A 200 2.65 3.59 -16.48
C GLU A 200 2.45 4.68 -15.43
N PHE A 201 1.76 4.35 -14.34
CA PHE A 201 1.50 5.26 -13.22
C PHE A 201 1.91 4.59 -11.91
N PHE A 202 2.67 5.30 -11.09
CA PHE A 202 2.95 4.90 -9.71
C PHE A 202 2.49 6.00 -8.76
N ILE A 203 1.42 5.73 -8.02
CA ILE A 203 0.86 6.66 -7.04
C ILE A 203 1.15 6.08 -5.66
N ILE A 204 1.78 6.87 -4.79
CA ILE A 204 1.98 6.51 -3.39
C ILE A 204 1.39 7.59 -2.50
N ASN A 205 0.50 7.20 -1.58
CA ASN A 205 -0.16 8.11 -0.65
C ASN A 205 -0.09 7.54 0.76
N HIS A 206 0.43 8.32 1.72
CA HIS A 206 0.70 7.88 3.09
C HIS A 206 1.40 6.50 3.16
N SER A 207 2.31 6.23 2.23
CA SER A 207 2.86 4.89 2.01
C SER A 207 4.37 4.88 2.11
N GLN A 208 4.94 3.69 2.37
CA GLN A 208 6.37 3.52 2.60
C GLN A 208 6.97 2.44 1.70
N ILE A 209 8.13 2.74 1.12
CA ILE A 209 8.98 1.79 0.39
C ILE A 209 10.35 1.79 1.05
N LEU A 210 10.68 0.68 1.72
CA LEU A 210 11.83 0.61 2.61
C LEU A 210 12.79 -0.51 2.18
N ALA A 211 14.05 -0.15 2.03
CA ALA A 211 15.19 -1.05 1.84
C ALA A 211 16.29 -0.78 2.89
N SER A 212 15.92 -0.13 4.00
CA SER A 212 16.86 0.33 5.00
C SER A 212 17.47 -0.80 5.82
N SER A 213 18.52 -0.48 6.56
CA SER A 213 19.24 -1.43 7.40
C SER A 213 19.67 -0.82 8.73
N VAL A 214 19.90 -1.65 9.74
CA VAL A 214 20.42 -1.20 11.04
C VAL A 214 21.94 -1.36 11.10
N GLY A 215 22.44 -2.61 11.02
CA GLY A 215 23.85 -2.93 11.19
C GLY A 215 24.67 -2.90 9.90
N GLY A 216 24.12 -3.48 8.82
CA GLY A 216 24.80 -3.57 7.53
C GLY A 216 24.57 -2.35 6.64
N PRO A 217 25.12 -2.35 5.40
CA PRO A 217 24.84 -1.33 4.39
C PRO A 217 23.35 -1.26 4.05
N GLY A 218 22.88 -0.07 3.69
CA GLY A 218 21.54 0.14 3.16
C GLY A 218 21.33 -0.58 1.83
N GLY A 219 20.09 -0.91 1.52
CA GLY A 219 19.70 -1.65 0.32
C GLY A 219 19.60 -0.81 -0.95
N ASN A 220 18.96 -1.31 -2.00
CA ASN A 220 18.74 -0.53 -3.22
C ASN A 220 17.26 -0.49 -3.59
N ILE A 221 16.76 0.71 -3.91
CA ILE A 221 15.42 0.91 -4.43
C ILE A 221 15.54 1.44 -5.87
N HIS A 222 14.99 0.70 -6.82
CA HIS A 222 14.86 1.11 -8.21
C HIS A 222 13.37 1.23 -8.55
N ILE A 223 12.95 2.41 -8.96
CA ILE A 223 11.60 2.67 -9.48
C ILE A 223 11.73 3.16 -10.92
N ASP A 224 11.13 2.44 -11.87
CA ASP A 224 11.06 2.83 -13.27
C ASP A 224 9.59 2.92 -13.70
N SER A 225 9.11 4.17 -13.82
CA SER A 225 7.72 4.44 -14.18
C SER A 225 7.61 5.62 -15.13
N ARG A 226 6.55 5.65 -15.95
CA ARG A 226 6.31 6.85 -16.80
C ARG A 226 5.90 8.06 -15.99
N GLN A 227 5.17 7.84 -14.90
CA GLN A 227 4.80 8.87 -13.93
C GLN A 227 4.93 8.33 -12.51
N PHE A 228 5.61 9.08 -11.65
CA PHE A 228 5.74 8.83 -10.21
C PHE A 228 5.10 9.99 -9.44
N LEU A 229 4.07 9.70 -8.65
CA LEU A 229 3.22 10.67 -7.96
C LEU A 229 3.17 10.36 -6.45
N PRO A 230 4.17 10.82 -5.67
CA PRO A 230 4.18 10.65 -4.23
C PRO A 230 3.38 11.74 -3.49
N SER A 231 2.69 11.38 -2.42
CA SER A 231 2.20 12.33 -1.42
C SER A 231 3.38 12.87 -0.59
N GLY A 232 3.24 14.07 -0.01
CA GLY A 232 4.31 14.72 0.75
C GLY A 232 4.72 14.00 2.04
N ASP A 233 3.90 13.08 2.52
CA ASP A 233 4.12 12.24 3.69
C ASP A 233 4.49 10.78 3.35
N SER A 234 4.54 10.42 2.07
CA SER A 234 5.06 9.12 1.64
C SER A 234 6.59 9.07 1.72
N ARG A 235 7.14 7.87 2.00
CA ARG A 235 8.58 7.69 2.25
C ARG A 235 9.18 6.62 1.35
N VAL A 236 10.30 6.95 0.70
CA VAL A 236 11.16 5.99 -0.01
C VAL A 236 12.55 6.06 0.59
N ASP A 237 13.04 4.97 1.17
CA ASP A 237 14.26 5.00 1.98
C ASP A 237 15.07 3.71 1.92
N ALA A 238 16.35 3.87 1.59
CA ALA A 238 17.35 2.80 1.55
C ALA A 238 18.54 3.06 2.49
N SER A 239 18.40 3.95 3.49
CA SER A 239 19.48 4.34 4.40
C SER A 239 19.94 3.22 5.35
N SER A 240 21.11 3.43 5.95
CA SER A 240 21.62 2.60 7.06
C SER A 240 21.79 3.43 8.33
N GLU A 241 21.46 2.86 9.48
CA GLU A 241 21.63 3.54 10.77
C GLU A 241 23.09 3.58 11.24
N ARG A 242 23.87 2.52 10.97
CA ARG A 242 25.25 2.37 11.48
C ARG A 242 26.29 2.09 10.40
N ASN A 243 25.87 2.02 9.14
CA ASN A 243 26.73 1.73 8.01
C ASN A 243 26.49 2.75 6.88
N ILE A 244 27.01 2.45 5.69
CA ILE A 244 26.78 3.28 4.51
C ILE A 244 25.33 3.19 4.03
N ASP A 245 24.79 4.31 3.59
CA ASP A 245 23.48 4.37 2.97
C ASP A 245 23.44 3.60 1.64
N GLY A 246 22.28 3.04 1.37
CA GLY A 246 21.94 2.42 0.11
C GLY A 246 21.59 3.43 -0.98
N THR A 247 21.06 2.93 -2.09
CA THR A 247 20.69 3.80 -3.22
C THR A 247 19.19 3.84 -3.47
N VAL A 248 18.69 5.02 -3.84
CA VAL A 248 17.32 5.20 -4.35
C VAL A 248 17.42 5.82 -5.73
N LEU A 249 17.02 5.07 -6.75
CA LEU A 249 16.97 5.50 -8.14
C LEU A 249 15.52 5.52 -8.60
N ILE A 250 15.02 6.69 -8.99
CA ILE A 250 13.68 6.88 -9.52
C ILE A 250 13.81 7.43 -10.94
N ASN A 251 13.50 6.59 -11.92
CA ASN A 251 13.43 6.93 -13.33
C ASN A 251 11.97 7.24 -13.67
N SER A 252 11.63 8.53 -13.67
CA SER A 252 10.32 9.02 -14.14
C SER A 252 10.53 10.34 -14.88
N PRO A 253 10.22 10.43 -16.18
CA PRO A 253 10.30 11.69 -16.91
C PRO A 253 9.46 12.77 -16.22
N GLU A 254 10.03 13.97 -16.03
CA GLU A 254 9.26 15.12 -15.57
C GLU A 254 8.21 15.49 -16.63
N VAL A 255 6.94 15.38 -16.28
CA VAL A 255 5.85 15.97 -17.06
C VAL A 255 5.69 17.41 -16.58
N ASP A 256 6.02 18.39 -17.43
CA ASP A 256 5.80 19.80 -17.16
C ASP A 256 4.29 20.12 -17.11
N LEU A 257 3.70 19.95 -15.93
CA LEU A 257 2.31 20.31 -15.63
C LEU A 257 2.09 21.83 -15.61
N GLY A 258 3.14 22.66 -15.61
CA GLY A 258 3.03 24.12 -15.61
C GLY A 258 2.42 24.67 -16.91
N SER A 259 2.62 23.96 -18.02
CA SER A 259 2.00 24.27 -19.31
C SER A 259 0.53 23.84 -19.40
N ALA A 260 0.11 22.84 -18.61
CA ALA A 260 -1.27 22.33 -18.53
C ALA A 260 -2.10 23.07 -17.46
N LEU A 261 -1.47 23.61 -16.42
CA LEU A 261 -2.08 24.46 -15.40
C LEU A 261 -2.13 25.93 -15.83
N ARG A 262 -2.55 26.20 -17.08
CA ARG A 262 -3.15 27.50 -17.37
C ARG A 262 -4.50 27.51 -16.67
N LEU A 263 -4.55 28.04 -15.45
CA LEU A 263 -5.77 28.61 -14.89
C LEU A 263 -6.36 29.52 -15.98
N GLN A 264 -7.38 29.04 -16.68
CA GLN A 264 -8.30 29.94 -17.33
C GLN A 264 -8.87 30.77 -16.19
N ALA A 265 -8.40 32.01 -16.07
CA ALA A 265 -9.15 33.05 -15.39
C ALA A 265 -10.44 33.23 -16.21
N GLY A 266 -11.39 32.30 -16.04
CA GLY A 266 -12.77 32.54 -16.38
C GLY A 266 -13.16 33.78 -15.57
N GLY A 267 -13.44 34.88 -16.27
CA GLY A 267 -13.92 36.08 -15.62
C GLY A 267 -15.04 35.68 -14.67
N PHE A 268 -14.95 36.12 -13.42
CA PHE A 268 -16.03 35.96 -12.45
C PHE A 268 -17.31 36.45 -13.11
N LEU A 269 -18.24 35.54 -13.42
CA LEU A 269 -19.60 35.93 -13.72
C LEU A 269 -20.12 36.60 -12.45
N ARG A 270 -20.22 37.94 -12.48
CA ARG A 270 -20.96 38.66 -11.44
C ARG A 270 -22.39 38.14 -11.49
N ASN A 271 -22.88 37.67 -10.34
CA ASN A 271 -24.26 37.19 -10.17
C ASN A 271 -25.33 38.23 -10.58
N ASP A 272 -24.95 39.48 -10.82
CA ASP A 272 -25.86 40.53 -11.29
C ASP A 272 -26.41 40.28 -12.71
N ASP A 273 -25.71 39.50 -13.54
CA ASP A 273 -26.14 39.21 -14.92
C ASP A 273 -27.05 37.96 -15.04
N LEU A 274 -27.19 37.17 -13.96
CA LEU A 274 -28.06 35.98 -13.91
C LEU A 274 -29.42 36.25 -13.25
N ILE A 275 -29.66 37.47 -12.76
CA ILE A 275 -30.94 37.88 -12.19
C ILE A 275 -31.61 38.87 -13.13
N ARG A 276 -32.26 38.37 -14.19
CA ARG A 276 -33.53 38.92 -14.73
C ARG A 276 -34.01 38.10 -15.91
N GLU A 277 -35.22 37.54 -15.76
CA GLU A 277 -36.27 37.32 -16.76
C GLU A 277 -37.28 36.21 -16.34
N GLN A 278 -37.36 35.82 -15.05
CA GLN A 278 -38.43 34.92 -14.56
C GLN A 278 -39.47 35.59 -13.63
N CYS A 279 -39.35 36.89 -13.34
CA CYS A 279 -40.38 37.66 -12.62
C CYS A 279 -41.01 38.73 -13.52
N LYS A 280 -41.49 38.33 -14.70
CA LYS A 280 -42.40 39.15 -15.51
C LYS A 280 -43.56 38.34 -16.07
N VAL A 281 -44.20 37.55 -15.19
CA VAL A 281 -45.55 37.04 -15.43
C VAL A 281 -46.37 37.31 -14.17
N GLN A 282 -47.49 38.02 -14.38
CA GLN A 282 -48.62 38.20 -13.46
C GLN A 282 -48.44 39.14 -12.25
N ILE A 283 -48.36 40.45 -12.52
CA ILE A 283 -49.12 41.43 -11.72
C ILE A 283 -49.96 42.27 -12.68
N GLY A 284 -50.89 41.59 -13.35
CA GLY A 284 -52.07 42.20 -13.93
C GLY A 284 -53.23 41.87 -13.00
N THR A 285 -53.95 42.90 -12.57
CA THR A 285 -55.23 42.87 -11.84
C THR A 285 -55.20 42.48 -10.35
N ALA A 286 -55.64 43.46 -9.53
CA ALA A 286 -56.26 43.39 -8.21
C ALA A 286 -55.69 42.46 -7.11
N GLU A 287 -55.35 43.07 -5.96
CA GLU A 287 -55.24 42.47 -4.62
C GLU A 287 -54.30 41.27 -4.46
N ALA A 288 -53.00 41.55 -4.28
CA ALA A 288 -52.09 40.62 -3.63
C ALA A 288 -51.22 41.36 -2.60
N VAL A 289 -51.60 41.19 -1.34
CA VAL A 289 -50.83 41.60 -0.16
C VAL A 289 -49.55 40.77 -0.11
N GLY A 290 -48.42 41.37 -0.50
CA GLY A 290 -47.10 40.77 -0.34
C GLY A 290 -46.57 40.98 1.08
N SER A 291 -46.33 39.89 1.81
CA SER A 291 -45.74 39.92 3.14
C SER A 291 -44.34 40.57 3.10
N ARG A 292 -44.15 41.64 3.87
CA ARG A 292 -42.86 42.31 4.04
C ARG A 292 -42.25 41.92 5.39
N PHE A 293 -41.14 41.22 5.36
CA PHE A 293 -40.32 40.96 6.55
C PHE A 293 -39.37 42.15 6.77
N ILE A 294 -39.51 42.83 7.91
CA ILE A 294 -38.64 43.94 8.30
C ILE A 294 -37.80 43.46 9.49
N VAL A 295 -36.49 43.37 9.31
CA VAL A 295 -35.56 43.14 10.43
C VAL A 295 -35.11 44.49 10.95
N SER A 296 -35.65 44.92 12.08
CA SER A 296 -35.15 46.08 12.83
C SER A 296 -34.07 45.61 13.81
N GLY A 297 -32.79 45.78 13.45
CA GLY A 297 -31.68 45.51 14.35
C GLY A 297 -31.55 46.59 15.43
N ALA A 298 -31.34 46.17 16.68
CA ALA A 298 -30.92 47.08 17.74
C ALA A 298 -29.54 47.66 17.36
N GLN A 299 -29.38 48.98 17.53
CA GLN A 299 -28.15 49.69 17.19
C GLN A 299 -26.94 48.95 17.80
N SER A 300 -25.96 48.60 16.95
CA SER A 300 -24.62 48.06 17.26
C SER A 300 -24.34 46.54 17.13
N TYR A 301 -25.07 45.81 16.29
CA TYR A 301 -24.56 44.54 15.72
C TYR A 301 -24.57 44.55 14.18
N PRO A 302 -23.45 44.20 13.50
CA PRO A 302 -23.39 44.14 12.05
C PRO A 302 -24.21 42.96 11.51
N SER A 303 -24.84 43.16 10.35
CA SER A 303 -25.78 42.21 9.74
C SER A 303 -25.09 41.05 9.00
N ALA A 304 -23.75 41.09 8.89
CA ALA A 304 -22.93 40.05 8.27
C ALA A 304 -21.50 40.02 8.87
N PRO A 305 -20.79 38.89 8.81
CA PRO A 305 -19.51 38.69 9.51
C PRO A 305 -18.34 39.58 9.01
N ASP A 306 -18.41 40.07 7.77
CA ASP A 306 -17.26 40.72 7.10
C ASP A 306 -17.37 42.25 6.99
N GLU A 307 -18.32 42.87 7.72
CA GLU A 307 -18.47 44.33 7.73
C GLU A 307 -17.47 45.00 8.69
N LEU A 308 -16.55 45.80 8.14
CA LEU A 308 -15.55 46.57 8.89
C LEU A 308 -16.22 47.70 9.71
N ARG A 309 -15.96 47.73 11.02
CA ARG A 309 -16.42 48.82 11.90
C ARG A 309 -15.58 50.09 11.72
N GLY A 310 -16.26 51.23 11.63
CA GLY A 310 -15.63 52.54 11.83
C GLY A 310 -15.23 52.73 13.30
N SER A 311 -13.95 53.03 13.54
CA SER A 311 -13.39 53.35 14.86
C SER A 311 -13.88 54.72 15.34
N VAL A 312 -14.50 54.78 16.52
CA VAL A 312 -14.80 56.05 17.22
C VAL A 312 -13.63 56.36 18.14
N LEU A 313 -12.71 57.21 17.68
CA LEU A 313 -11.77 57.91 18.55
C LEU A 313 -12.51 59.09 19.19
N GLY A 314 -12.73 59.02 20.50
CA GLY A 314 -13.07 60.18 21.31
C GLY A 314 -11.79 60.92 21.68
N GLU A 315 -11.70 62.18 21.27
CA GLU A 315 -10.85 63.18 21.91
C GLU A 315 -11.71 63.94 22.94
N GLU A 316 -11.03 64.47 23.95
CA GLU A 316 -11.48 65.01 25.26
C GLU A 316 -12.78 65.82 25.33
#